data_AF-A0A7J4KDP6-F1
#
_entry.id   AF-A0A7J4KDP6-F1
#
_cell.length_a   1.000
_cell.length_b   1.000
_cell.length_c   1.000
_cell.angle_alpha   90.00
_cell.angle_beta   90.00
_cell.angle_gamma   90.00
#
_symmetry.space_group_name_H-M   'P 1'
#
loop_
_entity.id
_entity.type
_entity.pdbx_description
1 polymer ?
#
loop_
_entity_poly.entity_id
_entity_poly.type
_entity_poly.pdbx_seq_one_letter_code
_entity_poly.pdbx_strand_id
1 'polypeptide(L)'
;MLDREDPSHRWKAAEALARIRDERSVEPLIHVLTDEDWRVRQKAAWALGKIGDPRALVPLRRALMHEREGVKEIILEALDEIKRAL
;
A
#
# COMPACT_ATOMS: atom_id res chain seq x y z
N MET A 1 -5.52 28.45 -9.38
CA MET A 1 -5.01 28.81 -8.04
C MET A 1 -6.01 28.29 -7.02
N LEU A 2 -5.86 27.16 -6.33
CA LEU A 2 -4.76 26.22 -6.07
C LEU A 2 -5.38 24.81 -6.15
N ASP A 3 -4.87 23.90 -6.97
CA ASP A 3 -3.88 22.88 -6.55
C ASP A 3 -4.17 22.27 -5.17
N ARG A 4 -5.36 21.69 -5.01
CA ARG A 4 -5.56 20.56 -4.10
C ARG A 4 -5.72 19.35 -4.98
N GLU A 5 -4.62 18.63 -5.20
CA GLU A 5 -4.59 17.35 -5.88
C GLU A 5 -5.76 16.50 -5.39
N ASP A 6 -6.73 16.30 -6.26
CA ASP A 6 -7.94 15.55 -5.96
C ASP A 6 -7.51 14.14 -5.51
N PRO A 7 -7.81 13.73 -4.27
CA PRO A 7 -7.48 12.40 -3.76
C PRO A 7 -7.97 11.29 -4.70
N SER A 8 -8.96 11.61 -5.56
CA SER A 8 -9.50 10.76 -6.61
C SER A 8 -8.47 10.29 -7.66
N HIS A 9 -7.32 10.95 -7.83
CA HIS A 9 -6.29 10.54 -8.78
C HIS A 9 -5.22 9.63 -8.15
N ARG A 10 -4.91 9.82 -6.86
CA ARG A 10 -3.88 9.04 -6.16
C ARG A 10 -4.29 7.58 -5.93
N TRP A 11 -5.57 7.32 -5.59
CA TRP A 11 -6.04 5.94 -5.44
C TRP A 11 -6.03 5.16 -6.76
N LYS A 12 -6.32 5.83 -7.89
CA LYS A 12 -6.25 5.23 -9.22
C LYS A 12 -4.82 4.87 -9.60
N ALA A 13 -3.85 5.70 -9.23
CA ALA A 13 -2.43 5.38 -9.43
C ALA A 13 -2.00 4.17 -8.59
N ALA A 14 -2.39 4.12 -7.31
CA ALA A 14 -2.14 2.95 -6.45
C ALA A 14 -2.81 1.67 -6.99
N GLU A 15 -4.03 1.77 -7.51
CA GLU A 15 -4.72 0.64 -8.14
C GLU A 15 -4.07 0.22 -9.46
N ALA A 16 -3.65 1.17 -10.30
CA ALA A 16 -2.93 0.88 -11.53
C ALA A 16 -1.60 0.16 -11.24
N LEU A 17 -0.82 0.66 -10.26
CA LEU A 17 0.41 0.01 -9.82
C LEU A 17 0.17 -1.39 -9.26
N ALA A 18 -0.90 -1.59 -8.50
CA ALA A 18 -1.29 -2.90 -7.99
C ALA A 18 -1.64 -3.89 -9.11
N ARG A 19 -2.36 -3.44 -10.14
CA ARG A 19 -2.76 -4.26 -11.29
C ARG A 19 -1.59 -4.68 -12.16
N ILE A 20 -0.53 -3.86 -12.21
CA ILE A 20 0.66 -4.16 -12.99
C ILE A 20 1.48 -5.30 -12.35
N ARG A 21 1.34 -5.54 -11.03
CA ARG A 21 2.08 -6.59 -10.26
C ARG A 21 3.58 -6.64 -10.59
N ASP A 22 4.17 -5.51 -10.97
CA ASP A 22 5.59 -5.41 -11.30
C ASP A 22 6.36 -5.14 -10.02
N GLU A 23 7.36 -5.97 -9.74
CA GLU A 23 8.28 -5.84 -8.61
C GLU A 23 8.95 -4.47 -8.53
N ARG A 24 9.08 -3.75 -9.65
CA ARG A 24 9.56 -2.37 -9.71
C ARG A 24 8.62 -1.36 -9.02
N SER A 25 7.39 -1.78 -8.72
CA SER A 25 6.40 -0.97 -8.01
C SER A 25 6.50 -1.09 -6.48
N VAL A 26 7.31 -2.02 -5.96
CA VAL A 26 7.41 -2.29 -4.51
C VAL A 26 7.90 -1.06 -3.75
N GLU A 27 9.04 -0.48 -4.16
CA GLU A 27 9.61 0.71 -3.52
C GLU A 27 8.70 1.94 -3.61
N PRO A 28 8.10 2.29 -4.77
CA PRO A 28 7.08 3.32 -4.85
C PRO A 28 5.90 3.08 -3.90
N LEU A 29 5.35 1.86 -3.86
CA LEU A 29 4.22 1.53 -3.00
C LEU A 29 4.56 1.59 -1.51
N ILE A 30 5.80 1.26 -1.13
CA ILE A 30 6.30 1.45 0.24
C ILE A 30 6.27 2.93 0.63
N HIS A 31 6.63 3.85 -0.27
CA HIS A 31 6.56 5.28 0.00
C HIS A 31 5.10 5.74 0.21
N VAL A 32 4.17 5.19 -0.58
CA VAL A 32 2.73 5.49 -0.51
C VAL A 32 2.09 5.02 0.80
N LEU A 33 2.71 4.10 1.56
CA LEU A 33 2.27 3.77 2.92
C LEU A 33 2.35 4.94 3.91
N THR A 34 2.97 6.06 3.53
CA THR A 34 3.03 7.29 4.35
C THR A 34 2.19 8.44 3.80
N ASP A 35 1.33 8.18 2.82
CA ASP A 35 0.44 9.18 2.22
C ASP A 35 -0.53 9.78 3.24
N GLU A 36 -0.90 11.05 3.07
CA GLU A 36 -1.83 11.76 3.96
C GLU A 36 -3.24 11.15 3.96
N ASP A 37 -3.71 10.62 2.82
CA ASP A 37 -5.01 9.99 2.71
C ASP A 37 -4.93 8.50 3.07
N TRP A 38 -5.64 8.12 4.13
CA TRP A 38 -5.74 6.74 4.58
C TRP A 38 -6.26 5.78 3.50
N ARG A 39 -7.06 6.26 2.54
CA ARG A 39 -7.53 5.45 1.41
C ARG A 39 -6.40 5.10 0.47
N VAL A 40 -5.47 6.03 0.27
CA VAL A 40 -4.28 5.83 -0.57
C VAL A 40 -3.34 4.84 0.11
N ARG A 41 -3.11 4.99 1.43
CA ARG A 41 -2.35 4.01 2.23
C ARG A 41 -2.97 2.61 2.20
N GLN A 42 -4.29 2.51 2.31
CA GLN A 42 -5.02 1.24 2.21
C GLN A 42 -4.76 0.53 0.87
N LYS A 43 -4.81 1.29 -0.24
CA LYS A 43 -4.55 0.74 -1.57
C LYS A 43 -3.10 0.30 -1.74
N ALA A 44 -2.15 1.03 -1.19
CA ALA A 44 -0.74 0.63 -1.19
C ALA A 44 -0.51 -0.66 -0.41
N ALA A 45 -1.09 -0.78 0.80
CA ALA A 45 -0.99 -2.00 1.59
C ALA A 45 -1.56 -3.22 0.84
N TRP A 46 -2.75 -3.06 0.26
CA TRP A 46 -3.37 -4.11 -0.57
C TRP A 46 -2.50 -4.49 -1.77
N ALA A 47 -1.95 -3.50 -2.48
CA ALA A 47 -1.09 -3.71 -3.64
C ALA A 47 0.18 -4.50 -3.28
N LEU A 48 0.84 -4.14 -2.18
CA LEU A 48 2.04 -4.82 -1.68
C LEU A 48 1.76 -6.28 -1.31
N GLY A 49 0.60 -6.55 -0.69
CA GLY A 49 0.12 -7.92 -0.44
C GLY A 49 -0.03 -8.71 -1.73
N LYS A 50 -0.67 -8.10 -2.75
CA LYS A 50 -0.84 -8.72 -4.07
C LYS A 50 0.45 -8.93 -4.83
N ILE A 51 1.46 -8.09 -4.67
CA ILE A 51 2.77 -8.31 -5.30
C ILE A 51 3.48 -9.48 -4.61
N GLY A 52 3.37 -9.60 -3.29
CA GLY A 52 3.97 -10.71 -2.54
C GLY A 52 5.47 -10.56 -2.29
N ASP A 53 6.04 -9.39 -2.56
CA ASP A 53 7.48 -9.17 -2.40
C ASP A 53 7.87 -9.03 -0.91
N PRO A 54 8.84 -9.82 -0.42
CA PRO A 54 9.29 -9.80 0.98
C PRO A 54 9.84 -8.45 1.45
N ARG A 55 10.33 -7.59 0.54
CA ARG A 55 10.80 -6.23 0.83
C ARG A 55 9.71 -5.38 1.51
N ALA A 56 8.43 -5.71 1.30
CA ALA A 56 7.30 -5.00 1.88
C ALA A 56 7.00 -5.36 3.34
N LEU A 57 7.54 -6.46 3.89
CA LEU A 57 7.21 -6.95 5.23
C LEU A 57 7.53 -5.95 6.35
N VAL A 58 8.73 -5.35 6.33
CA VAL A 58 9.15 -4.40 7.37
C VAL A 58 8.35 -3.08 7.28
N PRO A 59 8.18 -2.46 6.10
CA PRO A 59 7.31 -1.29 5.94
C PRO A 59 5.87 -1.51 6.39
N LEU A 60 5.24 -2.62 6.01
CA LEU A 60 3.87 -2.95 6.42
C LEU A 60 3.74 -3.11 7.93
N ARG A 61 4.69 -3.78 8.60
CA ARG A 61 4.72 -3.87 10.06
C ARG A 61 4.85 -2.51 10.75
N ARG A 62 5.62 -1.59 10.19
CA ARG A 62 5.74 -0.22 10.72
C ARG A 62 4.43 0.56 10.54
N ALA A 63 3.80 0.45 9.37
CA ALA A 63 2.51 1.09 9.09
C ALA A 63 1.44 0.66 10.10
N LEU A 64 1.40 -0.62 10.48
CA LEU A 64 0.44 -1.16 11.46
C LEU A 64 0.41 -0.42 12.80
N MET A 65 1.54 0.15 13.25
CA MET A 65 1.69 0.78 14.57
C MET A 65 0.96 2.13 14.70
N HIS A 66 0.72 2.82 13.59
CA HIS A 66 0.19 4.20 13.59
C HIS A 66 -1.07 4.35 12.72
N GLU A 67 -1.64 3.23 12.30
CA GLU A 67 -2.71 3.22 11.32
C GLU A 67 -4.09 3.08 11.97
N ARG A 68 -5.14 3.48 11.25
CA ARG A 68 -6.54 3.29 11.66
C ARG A 68 -7.01 1.85 11.45
N GLU A 69 -8.00 1.43 12.23
CA GLU A 69 -8.46 0.04 12.29
C GLU A 69 -8.79 -0.59 10.92
N GLY A 70 -9.59 0.09 10.08
CA GLY A 70 -9.95 -0.43 8.75
C GLY A 70 -8.80 -0.50 7.73
N VAL A 71 -7.63 0.06 8.03
CA VAL A 71 -6.42 -0.11 7.21
C VAL A 71 -5.47 -1.12 7.84
N LYS A 72 -5.48 -1.28 9.17
CA LYS A 72 -4.75 -2.38 9.85
C LYS A 72 -5.17 -3.75 9.36
N GLU A 73 -6.47 -3.98 9.17
CA GLU A 73 -7.00 -5.25 8.64
C GLU A 73 -6.34 -5.58 7.29
N ILE A 74 -6.30 -4.60 6.38
CA ILE A 74 -5.68 -4.75 5.06
C ILE A 74 -4.16 -4.97 5.16
N ILE A 75 -3.48 -4.28 6.07
CA ILE A 75 -2.05 -4.48 6.32
C ILE A 75 -1.77 -5.90 6.83
N LEU A 76 -2.61 -6.42 7.74
CA LEU A 76 -2.48 -7.79 8.26
C LEU A 76 -2.70 -8.82 7.16
N GLU A 77 -3.74 -8.65 6.33
CA GLU A 77 -3.98 -9.49 5.16
C GLU A 77 -2.78 -9.46 4.20
N ALA A 78 -2.25 -8.28 3.89
CA ALA A 78 -1.10 -8.12 3.01
C ALA A 78 0.15 -8.84 3.56
N LEU A 79 0.41 -8.74 4.86
CA LEU A 79 1.52 -9.44 5.52
C LEU A 79 1.35 -10.96 5.42
N ASP A 80 0.13 -11.48 5.52
CA ASP A 80 -0.12 -12.91 5.40
C ASP A 80 -0.07 -13.40 3.95
N GLU A 81 -0.53 -12.60 2.98
CA GLU A 81 -0.36 -12.88 1.56
C GLU A 81 1.13 -12.99 1.18
N ILE A 82 1.97 -12.04 1.63
CA ILE A 82 3.41 -12.06 1.36
C ILE A 82 4.06 -13.31 1.98
N LYS A 83 3.72 -13.66 3.22
CA LYS A 83 4.27 -14.87 3.86
C LYS A 83 3.88 -16.16 3.16
N ARG A 84 2.70 -16.22 2.53
CA ARG A 84 2.24 -17.40 1.77
C ARG A 84 2.90 -17.52 0.40
N ALA A 85 3.48 -16.44 -0.11
CA ALA A 85 4.18 -16.39 -1.39
C ALA A 85 5.68 -16.72 -1.28
N LEU A 86 6.19 -16.85 -0.04
CA LEU A 86 7.55 -17.29 0.30
C LEU A 86 7.64 -18.82 0.38
#